data_AF-A0A437Q4N3-F1
#
_entry.id   AF-A0A437Q4N3-F1
#
_cell.length_a   1.000
_cell.length_b   1.000
_cell.length_c   1.000
_cell.angle_alpha   90.00
_cell.angle_beta   90.00
_cell.angle_gamma   90.00
#
_symmetry.space_group_name_H-M   'P 1'
#
loop_
_entity.id
_entity.type
_entity.pdbx_description
1 polymer ?
#
loop_
_entity_poly.entity_id
_entity_poly.type
_entity_poly.pdbx_seq_one_letter_code
_entity_poly.pdbx_strand_id
1 'polypeptide(L)'
;MKNRNPSSVKVSNPVAAGSSRQAQRASGAQPWPWRTLLGVGMILAELWFNTGIIWGLFMLLWAVMGVLSGQTYIFEPLIKEEYPVLFWCVITLWFVIAGLLFISNPYIYGLISSAMK
;
A
#
# COMPACT_ATOMS: atom_id res chain seq x y z
N MET A 1 30.76 -0.16 67.18
CA MET A 1 30.61 0.69 65.99
C MET A 1 30.33 -0.21 64.80
N LYS A 2 29.08 -0.24 64.30
CA LYS A 2 28.59 -1.28 63.38
C LYS A 2 28.71 -0.83 61.91
N ASN A 3 29.36 -1.70 61.15
CA ASN A 3 29.69 -1.69 59.73
C ASN A 3 28.47 -1.34 58.83
N ARG A 4 28.61 -0.36 57.92
CA ARG A 4 27.62 -0.07 56.85
C ARG A 4 28.20 -0.47 55.50
N ASN A 5 27.74 -1.63 55.03
CA ASN A 5 27.92 -2.16 53.69
C ASN A 5 27.07 -1.32 52.70
N PRO A 6 27.61 -0.78 51.59
CA PRO A 6 26.81 -0.09 50.59
C PRO A 6 26.06 -1.10 49.70
N SER A 7 24.83 -1.41 50.09
CA SER A 7 23.88 -2.16 49.28
C SER A 7 23.49 -1.40 48.02
N SER A 8 23.62 -2.10 46.89
CA SER A 8 22.63 -2.10 45.81
C SER A 8 22.35 -0.76 45.13
N VAL A 9 23.29 -0.29 44.31
CA VAL A 9 22.94 0.55 43.15
C VAL A 9 22.20 -0.36 42.17
N LYS A 10 20.86 -0.33 42.22
CA LYS A 10 19.99 -1.02 41.29
C LYS A 10 20.08 -0.28 39.95
N VAL A 11 20.97 -0.72 39.08
CA VAL A 11 21.05 -0.28 37.68
C VAL A 11 19.77 -0.75 36.99
N SER A 12 18.76 0.12 36.95
CA SER A 12 17.52 -0.13 36.20
C SER A 12 17.83 -0.05 34.71
N ASN A 13 18.13 -1.21 34.13
CA ASN A 13 18.33 -1.39 32.70
C ASN A 13 16.99 -1.13 31.97
N PRO A 14 16.90 -0.15 31.04
CA PRO A 14 15.67 0.16 30.31
C PRO A 14 15.32 -0.85 29.18
N VAL A 15 16.03 -1.98 29.09
CA VAL A 15 15.92 -2.97 27.99
C VAL A 15 14.63 -3.82 28.06
N ALA A 16 13.85 -3.73 29.14
CA ALA A 16 12.64 -4.55 29.34
C ALA A 16 11.40 -4.10 28.54
N ALA A 17 11.42 -2.94 27.88
CA ALA A 17 10.25 -2.39 27.17
C ALA A 17 10.05 -2.95 25.74
N GLY A 18 11.00 -3.73 25.21
CA GLY A 18 10.95 -4.25 23.83
C GLY A 18 10.33 -5.64 23.66
N SER A 19 10.17 -6.42 24.73
CA SER A 19 9.81 -7.84 24.68
C SER A 19 8.30 -8.10 24.53
N SER A 20 7.44 -7.16 24.94
CA SER A 20 5.98 -7.31 24.89
C SER A 20 5.40 -7.21 23.47
N ARG A 21 5.99 -6.40 22.59
CA ARG A 21 5.57 -6.29 21.18
C ARG A 21 5.91 -7.52 20.34
N GLN A 22 7.01 -8.21 20.67
CA GLN A 22 7.40 -9.45 19.99
C GLN A 22 6.58 -10.65 20.47
N ALA A 23 6.24 -10.70 21.76
CA ALA A 23 5.39 -11.76 22.31
C ALA A 23 3.95 -11.71 21.78
N GLN A 24 3.37 -10.52 21.53
CA GLN A 24 2.02 -10.39 20.96
C GLN A 24 1.92 -10.79 19.48
N ARG A 25 3.03 -10.82 18.72
CA ARG A 25 3.02 -11.33 17.33
C ARG A 25 2.92 -12.85 17.23
N ALA A 26 3.18 -13.58 18.31
CA ALA A 26 3.28 -15.04 18.29
C ALA A 26 1.95 -15.79 18.53
N SER A 27 0.85 -15.10 18.86
CA SER A 27 -0.37 -15.79 19.36
C SER A 27 -1.70 -15.33 18.75
N GLY A 28 -1.69 -14.62 17.64
CA GLY A 28 -2.90 -14.34 16.86
C GLY A 28 -2.74 -14.94 15.47
N ALA A 29 -3.63 -15.86 15.08
CA ALA A 29 -3.73 -16.30 13.69
C ALA A 29 -3.88 -15.04 12.81
N GLN A 30 -2.80 -14.63 12.14
CA GLN A 30 -2.84 -13.48 11.26
C GLN A 30 -3.85 -13.79 10.15
N PRO A 31 -4.83 -12.92 9.88
CA PRO A 31 -5.76 -13.15 8.79
C PRO A 31 -4.95 -13.29 7.50
N TRP A 32 -5.22 -14.37 6.76
CA TRP A 32 -4.47 -14.71 5.56
C TRP A 32 -4.41 -13.50 4.61
N PRO A 33 -3.22 -13.04 4.19
CA PRO A 33 -3.04 -11.82 3.41
C PRO A 33 -3.37 -12.04 1.93
N TRP A 34 -4.61 -12.45 1.64
CA TRP A 34 -5.09 -12.75 0.28
C TRP A 34 -4.98 -11.55 -0.66
N ARG A 35 -5.08 -10.32 -0.13
CA ARG A 35 -4.92 -9.07 -0.90
C ARG A 35 -3.51 -8.95 -1.48
N THR A 36 -2.50 -9.35 -0.71
CA THR A 36 -1.10 -9.39 -1.18
C THR A 36 -0.93 -10.43 -2.27
N LEU A 37 -1.53 -11.61 -2.11
CA LEU A 37 -1.54 -12.67 -3.12
C LEU A 37 -2.21 -12.22 -4.43
N LEU A 38 -3.32 -11.49 -4.33
CA LEU A 38 -4.00 -10.92 -5.49
C LEU A 38 -3.12 -9.89 -6.21
N GLY A 39 -2.46 -9.00 -5.45
CA GLY A 39 -1.51 -8.03 -6.02
C GLY A 39 -0.34 -8.71 -6.72
N VAL A 40 0.29 -9.70 -6.10
CA VAL A 40 1.39 -10.48 -6.70
C VAL A 40 0.92 -11.23 -7.95
N GLY A 41 -0.28 -11.82 -7.90
CA GLY A 41 -0.88 -12.50 -9.05
C GLY A 41 -1.12 -11.56 -10.23
N MET A 42 -1.61 -10.33 -9.98
CA MET A 42 -1.79 -9.33 -11.04
C MET A 42 -0.46 -8.88 -11.65
N ILE A 43 0.60 -8.70 -10.85
CA ILE A 43 1.94 -8.36 -11.35
C ILE A 43 2.48 -9.49 -12.24
N LEU A 44 2.31 -10.75 -11.82
CA LEU A 44 2.74 -11.91 -12.62
C LEU A 44 1.94 -12.05 -13.92
N ALA A 45 0.63 -11.83 -13.87
CA ALA A 45 -0.21 -11.85 -15.07
C ALA A 45 0.26 -10.79 -16.07
N GLU A 46 0.55 -9.58 -15.60
CA GLU A 46 1.01 -8.50 -16.47
C GLU A 46 2.40 -8.75 -17.06
N LEU A 47 3.32 -9.36 -16.32
CA LEU A 47 4.61 -9.80 -16.87
C LEU A 47 4.46 -10.80 -18.02
N TRP A 48 3.39 -11.59 -18.02
CA TRP A 48 3.08 -12.54 -19.09
C TRP A 48 2.37 -11.92 -20.28
N PHE A 49 1.37 -11.07 -20.04
CA PHE A 49 0.57 -10.48 -21.11
C PHE A 49 1.22 -9.24 -21.74
N ASN A 50 2.04 -8.50 -20.98
CA ASN A 50 2.75 -7.29 -21.41
C ASN A 50 1.87 -6.33 -22.23
N THR A 51 0.60 -6.21 -21.84
CA THR A 51 -0.40 -5.43 -22.60
C THR A 51 -0.63 -4.05 -21.99
N GLY A 52 -0.18 -3.79 -20.76
CA GLY A 52 -0.44 -2.56 -20.03
C GLY A 52 -1.89 -2.41 -19.56
N ILE A 53 -2.82 -3.25 -20.04
CA ILE A 53 -4.25 -3.21 -19.67
C ILE A 53 -4.43 -3.59 -18.21
N ILE A 54 -3.70 -4.61 -17.72
CA ILE A 54 -3.81 -5.06 -16.33
C ILE A 54 -3.24 -3.96 -15.42
N TRP A 55 -2.15 -3.31 -15.83
CA TRP A 55 -1.65 -2.11 -15.14
C TRP A 55 -2.66 -0.97 -15.13
N GLY A 56 -3.33 -0.70 -16.27
CA GLY A 56 -4.38 0.31 -16.36
C GLY A 56 -5.52 0.05 -15.38
N LEU A 57 -6.06 -1.18 -15.37
CA LEU A 57 -7.08 -1.61 -14.40
C LEU A 57 -6.60 -1.54 -12.96
N PHE A 58 -5.36 -1.94 -12.69
CA PHE A 58 -4.77 -1.91 -11.35
C PHE A 58 -4.68 -0.48 -10.82
N MET A 59 -4.19 0.46 -11.63
CA MET A 59 -4.11 1.87 -11.25
C MET A 59 -5.49 2.48 -11.02
N LEU A 60 -6.48 2.09 -11.82
CA LEU A 60 -7.85 2.58 -11.69
C LEU A 60 -8.52 2.04 -10.41
N LEU A 61 -8.37 0.73 -10.15
CA LEU A 61 -8.83 0.12 -8.90
C LEU A 61 -8.16 0.77 -7.70
N TRP A 62 -6.85 1.03 -7.78
CA TRP A 62 -6.10 1.67 -6.71
C TRP A 62 -6.55 3.11 -6.48
N ALA A 63 -6.73 3.90 -7.54
CA ALA A 63 -7.26 5.26 -7.45
C ALA A 63 -8.64 5.28 -6.77
N VAL A 64 -9.55 4.38 -7.16
CA VAL A 64 -10.88 4.25 -6.54
C VAL A 64 -10.76 3.88 -5.07
N MET A 65 -9.92 2.90 -4.72
CA MET A 65 -9.71 2.51 -3.32
C MET A 65 -9.11 3.66 -2.50
N GLY A 66 -8.22 4.47 -3.09
CA GLY A 66 -7.65 5.65 -2.46
C GLY A 66 -8.68 6.75 -2.21
N VAL A 67 -9.62 6.94 -3.14
CA VAL A 67 -10.76 7.86 -2.95
C VAL A 67 -11.68 7.39 -1.83
N LEU A 68 -11.95 6.08 -1.75
CA LEU A 68 -12.81 5.50 -0.71
C LEU A 68 -12.16 5.53 0.67
N SER A 69 -10.84 5.29 0.76
CA SER A 69 -10.11 5.33 2.02
C SER A 69 -9.75 6.74 2.48
N GLY A 70 -9.80 7.73 1.58
CA GLY A 70 -9.28 9.08 1.83
C GLY A 70 -7.76 9.15 1.94
N GLN A 71 -7.05 8.07 1.59
CA GLN A 71 -5.60 7.97 1.71
C GLN A 71 -4.99 7.40 0.44
N THR A 72 -3.94 8.04 -0.05
CA THR A 72 -3.16 7.57 -1.20
C THR A 72 -1.67 7.57 -0.89
N TYR A 73 -0.87 6.90 -1.72
CA TYR A 73 0.56 6.77 -1.54
C TYR A 73 1.26 7.05 -2.86
N ILE A 74 2.28 7.91 -2.83
CA ILE A 74 3.29 8.00 -3.89
C ILE A 74 4.67 7.69 -3.29
N PHE A 75 5.18 8.59 -2.46
CA PHE A 75 6.39 8.37 -1.66
C PHE A 75 6.09 8.36 -0.17
N GLU A 76 5.07 9.12 0.23
CA GLU A 76 4.57 9.23 1.60
C GLU A 76 3.05 9.02 1.60
N PRO A 77 2.46 8.61 2.74
CA PRO A 77 1.02 8.59 2.92
C PRO A 77 0.45 10.00 2.78
N LEU A 78 -0.49 10.18 1.87
CA LEU A 78 -1.22 11.42 1.66
C LEU A 78 -2.65 11.24 2.14
N ILE A 79 -2.99 11.97 3.18
CA ILE A 79 -4.32 12.00 3.78
C ILE A 79 -5.08 13.18 3.18
N LYS A 80 -6.30 12.93 2.68
CA LYS A 80 -7.14 13.94 2.03
C LYS A 80 -7.44 15.13 2.94
N GLU A 81 -7.60 14.89 4.23
CA GLU A 81 -7.92 15.91 5.24
C GLU A 81 -6.76 16.87 5.50
N GLU A 82 -5.51 16.41 5.43
CA GLU A 82 -4.31 17.24 5.64
C GLU A 82 -3.86 17.95 4.37
N TYR A 83 -3.86 17.25 3.23
CA TYR A 83 -3.34 17.75 1.95
C TYR A 83 -4.34 17.53 0.80
N PRO A 84 -5.49 18.22 0.80
CA PRO A 84 -6.58 17.94 -0.14
C PRO A 84 -6.17 18.16 -1.61
N VAL A 85 -5.44 19.23 -1.91
CA VAL A 85 -5.01 19.55 -3.28
C VAL A 85 -4.04 18.48 -3.78
N LEU A 86 -3.05 18.12 -2.96
CA LEU A 86 -2.03 17.14 -3.35
C LEU A 86 -2.66 15.75 -3.52
N PHE A 87 -3.57 15.37 -2.64
CA PHE A 87 -4.36 14.14 -2.77
C PHE A 87 -5.07 14.07 -4.13
N TRP A 88 -5.82 15.11 -4.51
CA TRP A 88 -6.51 15.12 -5.80
C TRP A 88 -5.56 15.10 -6.98
N CYS A 89 -4.43 15.81 -6.94
CA CYS A 89 -3.40 15.73 -7.98
C CYS A 89 -2.91 14.30 -8.20
N VAL A 90 -2.65 13.56 -7.11
CA VAL A 90 -2.23 12.16 -7.17
C VAL A 90 -3.32 11.26 -7.76
N ILE A 91 -4.57 11.43 -7.30
CA ILE A 91 -5.69 10.64 -7.83
C ILE A 91 -5.90 10.91 -9.32
N THR A 92 -5.88 12.18 -9.75
CA THR A 92 -5.99 12.53 -11.18
C THR A 92 -4.82 11.96 -11.98
N LEU A 93 -3.60 11.99 -11.44
CA LEU A 93 -2.43 11.37 -12.07
C LEU A 93 -2.66 9.86 -12.31
N TRP A 94 -3.17 9.13 -11.31
CA TRP A 94 -3.48 7.72 -11.46
C TRP A 94 -4.52 7.46 -12.56
N PHE A 95 -5.59 8.28 -12.62
CA PHE A 95 -6.58 8.19 -13.68
C PHE A 95 -6.00 8.48 -15.08
N VAL A 96 -5.13 9.49 -15.19
CA VAL A 96 -4.47 9.84 -16.46
C VAL A 96 -3.55 8.71 -16.92
N ILE A 97 -2.73 8.16 -16.03
CA ILE A 97 -1.84 7.02 -16.35
C ILE A 97 -2.67 5.82 -16.80
N ALA A 98 -3.75 5.50 -16.09
CA ALA A 98 -4.64 4.41 -16.47
C ALA A 98 -5.23 4.64 -17.87
N GLY A 99 -5.76 5.84 -18.14
CA GLY A 99 -6.29 6.22 -19.45
C GLY A 99 -5.26 6.10 -20.57
N LEU A 100 -4.04 6.59 -20.34
CA LEU A 100 -2.94 6.49 -21.32
C LEU A 100 -2.56 5.04 -21.61
N LEU A 101 -2.55 4.15 -20.61
CA LEU A 101 -2.27 2.73 -20.81
C LEU A 101 -3.37 2.04 -21.63
N PHE A 102 -4.64 2.37 -21.37
CA PHE A 102 -5.75 1.83 -22.16
C PHE A 102 -5.72 2.30 -23.61
N ILE A 103 -5.45 3.59 -23.81
CA ILE A 103 -5.30 4.19 -25.13
C ILE A 103 -4.11 3.56 -25.85
N SER A 104 -2.96 3.40 -25.21
CA SER A 104 -1.77 2.86 -25.87
C SER A 104 -1.94 1.41 -26.37
N ASN A 105 -3.00 0.72 -25.93
CA ASN A 105 -3.27 -0.64 -26.34
C ASN A 105 -4.10 -0.73 -27.64
N PRO A 106 -3.54 -1.32 -28.72
CA PRO A 106 -4.23 -1.40 -30.03
C PRO A 106 -5.48 -2.30 -30.01
N TYR A 107 -5.58 -3.26 -29.08
CA TYR A 107 -6.76 -4.13 -28.98
C TYR A 107 -7.99 -3.36 -28.47
N ILE A 108 -7.80 -2.40 -27.56
CA ILE A 108 -8.90 -1.58 -27.05
C ILE A 108 -9.35 -0.55 -28.09
N TYR A 109 -8.41 0.06 -28.82
CA TYR A 109 -8.73 0.96 -29.93
C TYR A 109 -9.61 0.29 -31.00
N GLY A 110 -9.31 -0.96 -31.35
CA GLY A 110 -10.13 -1.76 -32.26
C GLY A 110 -11.56 -2.00 -31.74
N LEU A 111 -11.72 -2.25 -30.44
CA LEU A 111 -13.02 -2.46 -29.79
C LEU A 111 -13.85 -1.17 -29.69
N ILE A 112 -13.23 -0.04 -29.34
CA ILE A 112 -13.93 1.25 -29.22
C ILE A 112 -14.37 1.76 -30.60
N SER A 113 -13.52 1.61 -31.61
CA SER A 113 -13.85 2.05 -32.98
C SER A 113 -14.93 1.18 -33.65
N SER A 114 -15.05 -0.10 -33.28
CA SER A 114 -16.14 -0.96 -33.75
C SER A 114 -17.47 -0.69 -33.04
N ALA A 115 -17.44 -0.27 -31.77
CA ALA A 115 -18.63 0.09 -31.01
C ALA A 115 -19.24 1.45 -31.38
N MET A 116 -18.48 2.34 -32.04
CA MET A 116 -18.94 3.65 -32.52
C MET A 116 -19.41 3.65 -33.98
N LYS A 117 -19.40 2.49 -34.66
CA LYS A 117 -20.03 2.30 -35.97
C LYS A 117 -21.40 1.67 -35.81
#